data_AF-A0A9E4CDS1-F1
#
_entry.id   AF-A0A9E4CDS1-F1
#
_cell.length_a   1.000
_cell.length_b   1.000
_cell.length_c   1.000
_cell.angle_alpha   90.00
_cell.angle_beta   90.00
_cell.angle_gamma   90.00
#
_symmetry.space_group_name_H-M   'P 1'
#
loop_
_entity.id
_entity.type
_entity.pdbx_description
1 polymer ?
#
loop_
_entity_poly.entity_id
_entity_poly.type
_entity_poly.pdbx_seq_one_letter_code
_entity_poly.pdbx_strand_id
1 'polypeptide(L)'
;TENPDLGTRFMAAYLKAVRQYNQGKTERNLAIMAQYTNLDAAFVADTCWLPIPEDAAVNRTSVEEYLSWVFAKGLSDETPAIDEIWTTQFVEGAKQLLTATEN
;
A
#
# COMPACT_ATOMS: atom_id res chain seq x y z
N THR A 1 5.30 12.14 -13.13
CA THR A 1 4.41 11.34 -14.02
C THR A 1 5.07 11.02 -15.37
N GLU A 2 6.40 10.93 -15.43
CA GLU A 2 7.13 10.80 -16.70
C GLU A 2 6.99 9.42 -17.38
N ASN A 3 6.55 8.40 -16.64
CA ASN A 3 6.28 7.08 -17.19
C ASN A 3 5.06 6.42 -16.52
N PRO A 4 3.83 6.72 -16.99
CA PRO A 4 2.63 6.19 -16.39
C PRO A 4 2.47 4.68 -16.55
N ASP A 5 2.99 4.09 -17.64
CA ASP A 5 3.01 2.64 -17.86
C ASP A 5 3.82 1.92 -16.77
N LEU A 6 5.02 2.44 -16.47
CA LEU A 6 5.86 1.89 -15.41
C LEU A 6 5.15 1.95 -14.05
N GLY A 7 4.46 3.06 -13.74
CA GLY A 7 3.66 3.20 -12.53
C GLY A 7 2.55 2.15 -12.44
N THR A 8 1.83 1.92 -13.53
CA THR A 8 0.78 0.88 -13.63
C THR A 8 1.36 -0.51 -13.41
N ARG A 9 2.48 -0.84 -14.07
CA ARG A 9 3.13 -2.17 -13.93
C ARG A 9 3.68 -2.41 -12.53
N PHE A 10 4.26 -1.38 -11.91
CA PHE A 10 4.68 -1.42 -10.52
C PHE A 10 3.48 -1.69 -9.59
N MET A 11 2.39 -0.92 -9.77
CA MET A 11 1.19 -1.09 -8.94
C MET A 11 0.56 -2.48 -9.13
N ALA A 12 0.57 -3.04 -10.34
CA ALA A 12 0.13 -4.42 -10.56
C ALA A 12 0.99 -5.44 -9.81
N ALA A 13 2.31 -5.27 -9.76
CA ALA A 13 3.20 -6.12 -8.97
C ALA A 13 2.94 -5.94 -7.46
N TYR A 14 2.71 -4.71 -7.00
CA TYR A 14 2.34 -4.41 -5.62
C TYR A 14 1.04 -5.11 -5.22
N LEU A 15 -0.02 -5.04 -6.03
CA LEU A 15 -1.29 -5.73 -5.75
C LEU A 15 -1.13 -7.26 -5.70
N LYS A 16 -0.26 -7.84 -6.55
CA LYS A 16 0.09 -9.27 -6.44
C LYS A 16 0.79 -9.58 -5.11
N ALA A 17 1.68 -8.70 -4.65
CA ALA A 17 2.35 -8.85 -3.37
C ALA A 17 1.37 -8.69 -2.19
N VAL A 18 0.38 -7.78 -2.27
CA VAL A 18 -0.70 -7.65 -1.29
C VAL A 18 -1.50 -8.94 -1.18
N ARG A 19 -1.93 -9.52 -2.31
CA ARG A 19 -2.63 -10.83 -2.33
C ARG A 19 -1.80 -11.93 -1.66
N GLN A 20 -0.48 -11.95 -1.90
CA GLN A 20 0.44 -12.89 -1.24
C GLN A 20 0.57 -12.62 0.26
N TYR A 21 0.77 -11.36 0.67
CA TYR A 21 0.89 -10.95 2.08
C TYR A 21 -0.36 -11.30 2.88
N ASN A 22 -1.54 -11.08 2.30
CA ASN A 22 -2.84 -11.37 2.91
C ASN A 22 -3.13 -12.87 3.10
N GLN A 23 -2.31 -13.77 2.53
CA GLN A 23 -2.31 -15.19 2.93
C GLN A 23 -1.86 -15.39 4.39
N GLY A 24 -1.37 -14.32 5.03
CA GLY A 24 -0.98 -14.30 6.44
C GLY A 24 0.46 -14.75 6.64
N LYS A 25 0.73 -15.25 7.86
CA LYS A 25 2.06 -15.66 8.31
C LYS A 25 2.48 -17.03 7.76
N THR A 26 2.43 -17.19 6.44
CA THR A 26 2.97 -18.38 5.77
C THR A 26 4.49 -18.42 5.93
N GLU A 27 5.10 -19.61 5.84
CA GLU A 27 6.56 -19.76 5.91
C GLU A 27 7.28 -18.84 4.93
N ARG A 28 6.78 -18.75 3.69
CA ARG A 28 7.28 -17.85 2.66
C ARG A 28 7.21 -16.38 3.10
N ASN A 29 6.06 -15.93 3.60
CA ASN A 29 5.88 -14.53 3.99
C ASN A 29 6.74 -14.18 5.20
N LEU A 30 6.83 -15.07 6.19
CA LEU A 30 7.70 -14.89 7.36
C LEU A 30 9.17 -14.77 6.97
N ALA A 31 9.65 -15.62 6.06
CA ALA A 31 11.03 -15.57 5.57
C ALA A 31 11.34 -14.24 4.87
N ILE A 32 10.43 -13.76 4.00
CA ILE A 32 10.58 -12.47 3.32
C ILE A 32 10.59 -11.33 4.35
N MET A 33 9.64 -11.32 5.29
CA MET A 33 9.55 -10.26 6.27
C MET A 33 10.78 -10.22 7.18
N ALA A 34 11.22 -11.36 7.72
CA ALA A 34 12.43 -11.44 8.54
C ALA A 34 13.66 -10.94 7.78
N GLN A 35 13.83 -11.36 6.52
CA GLN A 35 14.96 -10.95 5.67
C GLN A 35 15.00 -9.43 5.45
N TYR A 36 13.88 -8.82 5.06
CA TYR A 36 13.89 -7.41 4.63
C TYR A 36 13.66 -6.42 5.77
N THR A 37 13.13 -6.87 6.91
CA THR A 37 13.04 -6.05 8.13
C THR A 37 14.27 -6.19 9.04
N ASN A 38 15.13 -7.18 8.79
CA ASN A 38 16.24 -7.58 9.68
C ASN A 38 15.78 -7.88 11.11
N LEU A 39 14.56 -8.41 11.25
CA LEU A 39 13.98 -8.82 12.52
C LEU A 39 14.06 -10.33 12.68
N ASP A 40 14.10 -10.78 13.92
CA ASP A 40 14.04 -12.20 14.26
C ASP A 40 12.73 -12.83 13.77
N ALA A 41 12.80 -14.05 13.24
CA ALA A 41 11.66 -14.72 12.64
C ALA A 41 10.56 -15.04 13.67
N ALA A 42 10.92 -15.36 14.91
CA ALA A 42 9.94 -15.61 15.96
C ALA A 42 9.24 -14.29 16.37
N PHE A 43 9.98 -13.19 16.43
CA PHE A 43 9.38 -11.86 16.64
C PHE A 43 8.42 -11.48 15.51
N VAL A 44 8.82 -11.64 14.25
CA VAL A 44 7.97 -11.39 13.09
C VAL A 44 6.71 -12.27 13.12
N ALA A 45 6.83 -13.52 13.57
CA ALA A 45 5.71 -14.43 13.72
C ALA A 45 4.75 -14.06 14.87
N ASP A 46 5.21 -13.33 15.88
CA ASP A 46 4.39 -12.92 17.04
C ASP A 46 3.65 -11.58 16.79
N THR A 47 4.22 -10.69 15.98
CA THR A 47 3.63 -9.36 15.71
C THR A 47 2.27 -9.41 14.98
N CYS A 48 1.39 -8.44 15.25
CA CYS A 48 0.14 -8.31 14.52
C CYS A 48 0.37 -7.91 13.05
N TRP A 49 -0.24 -8.63 12.12
CA TRP A 49 -0.21 -8.32 10.69
C TRP A 49 -1.59 -7.81 10.26
N LEU A 50 -1.72 -6.50 10.13
CA LEU A 50 -2.96 -5.93 9.61
C LEU A 50 -3.08 -6.25 8.12
N PRO A 51 -4.25 -6.73 7.65
CA PRO A 51 -4.47 -7.00 6.24
C PRO A 51 -4.45 -5.68 5.45
N ILE A 52 -3.92 -5.73 4.24
CA ILE A 52 -3.95 -4.60 3.31
C ILE A 52 -5.15 -4.81 2.37
N PRO A 53 -6.01 -3.79 2.11
CA PRO A 53 -7.09 -3.94 1.15
C PRO A 53 -6.58 -4.41 -0.22
N GLU A 54 -7.14 -5.51 -0.74
CA GLU A 54 -6.67 -6.12 -2.00
C GLU A 54 -6.91 -5.25 -3.23
N ASP A 55 -7.86 -4.32 -3.14
CA ASP A 55 -8.18 -3.33 -4.16
C ASP A 55 -7.37 -2.01 -4.00
N ALA A 56 -6.46 -1.97 -3.02
CA ALA A 56 -5.72 -0.79 -2.58
C ALA A 56 -6.61 0.42 -2.25
N ALA A 57 -7.84 0.18 -1.80
CA ALA A 57 -8.69 1.26 -1.31
C ALA A 57 -8.04 1.98 -0.13
N VAL A 58 -8.11 3.31 -0.17
CA VAL A 58 -7.64 4.18 0.92
C VAL A 58 -8.82 4.90 1.52
N ASN A 59 -8.86 4.94 2.85
CA ASN A 59 -9.81 5.75 3.59
C ASN A 59 -9.41 7.22 3.48
N ARG A 60 -9.96 7.92 2.48
CA ARG A 60 -9.69 9.35 2.22
C ARG A 60 -9.97 10.22 3.44
N THR A 61 -11.08 9.97 4.14
CA THR A 61 -11.47 10.72 5.34
C THR A 61 -10.40 10.62 6.42
N SER A 62 -9.86 9.43 6.70
CA SER A 62 -8.79 9.28 7.69
C SER A 62 -7.49 10.01 7.30
N VAL A 63 -7.19 10.11 6.00
CA VAL A 63 -6.03 10.91 5.53
C VAL A 63 -6.29 12.39 5.74
N GLU A 64 -7.48 12.89 5.38
CA GLU A 64 -7.87 14.30 5.57
C GLU A 64 -7.88 14.70 7.06
N GLU A 65 -8.39 13.82 7.93
CA GLU A 65 -8.34 13.99 9.39
C GLU A 65 -6.90 14.06 9.90
N TYR A 66 -6.03 13.19 9.39
CA TYR A 66 -4.60 13.20 9.74
C TYR A 66 -3.92 14.50 9.29
N LEU A 67 -4.15 14.96 8.05
CA LEU A 67 -3.59 16.21 7.54
C LEU A 67 -4.08 17.42 8.36
N SER A 68 -5.36 17.43 8.73
CA SER A 68 -5.94 18.47 9.59
C SER A 68 -5.29 18.48 10.98
N TRP A 69 -5.04 17.29 11.55
CA TRP A 69 -4.35 17.16 12.83
C TRP A 69 -2.89 17.63 12.75
N VAL A 70 -2.15 17.28 11.67
CA VAL A 70 -0.76 17.69 11.44
C VAL A 70 -0.67 19.22 11.39
N PHE A 71 -1.55 19.88 10.64
CA PHE A 71 -1.60 21.34 10.57
C PHE A 71 -1.94 21.97 11.92
N ALA A 72 -2.94 21.45 12.63
CA ALA A 72 -3.31 21.93 13.96
C ALA A 72 -2.17 21.80 15.00
N LYS A 73 -1.22 20.89 14.78
CA LYS A 73 -0.02 20.73 15.61
C LYS A 73 1.14 21.65 15.22
N GLY A 74 0.99 22.45 14.16
CA GLY A 74 2.08 23.28 13.62
C GLY A 74 3.21 22.44 13.01
N LEU A 75 2.91 21.21 12.58
CA LEU A 75 3.86 20.30 11.93
C LEU A 75 3.88 20.46 10.40
N SER A 76 2.96 21.25 9.86
CA SER A 76 2.88 21.65 8.46
C SER A 76 2.42 23.10 8.37
N ASP A 77 2.94 23.83 7.38
CA ASP A 77 2.56 25.22 7.11
C ASP A 77 1.21 25.31 6.38
N GLU A 78 0.77 24.21 5.77
CA GLU A 78 -0.49 24.12 5.02
C GLU A 78 -1.18 22.75 5.19
N THR A 79 -2.47 22.70 4.82
CA THR A 79 -3.23 21.45 4.70
C THR A 79 -3.56 21.24 3.22
N PRO A 80 -2.77 20.45 2.47
CA PRO A 80 -3.05 20.22 1.06
C PRO A 80 -4.37 19.46 0.89
N ALA A 81 -5.05 19.69 -0.23
CA ALA A 81 -6.21 18.89 -0.57
C ALA A 81 -5.76 17.46 -0.91
N ILE A 82 -6.53 16.45 -0.53
CA ILE A 82 -6.11 15.06 -0.74
C ILE A 82 -5.86 14.73 -2.22
N ASP A 83 -6.60 15.35 -3.14
CA ASP A 83 -6.44 15.13 -4.58
C ASP A 83 -5.13 15.73 -5.14
N GLU A 84 -4.45 16.60 -4.39
CA GLU A 84 -3.13 17.14 -4.76
C GLU A 84 -2.02 16.13 -4.46
N ILE A 85 -2.22 15.27 -3.46
CA ILE A 85 -1.21 14.32 -2.97
C ILE A 85 -1.54 12.86 -3.31
N TRP A 86 -2.77 12.58 -3.71
CA TRP A 86 -3.26 11.21 -3.97
C TRP A 86 -3.86 11.08 -5.37
N THR A 87 -3.53 9.98 -6.05
CA THR A 87 -4.11 9.65 -7.35
C THR A 87 -4.42 8.16 -7.45
N THR A 88 -5.58 7.83 -8.01
CA THR A 88 -6.00 6.43 -8.23
C THR A 88 -5.56 5.88 -9.58
N GLN A 89 -5.01 6.70 -10.48
CA GLN A 89 -4.76 6.31 -11.87
C GLN A 89 -3.94 5.03 -12.02
N PHE A 90 -2.95 4.81 -11.14
CA PHE A 90 -2.09 3.61 -11.20
C PHE A 90 -2.77 2.37 -10.63
N VAL A 91 -3.61 2.54 -9.60
CA VAL A 91 -4.41 1.46 -9.03
C VAL A 91 -5.43 0.98 -10.05
N GLU A 92 -6.12 1.90 -10.71
CA GLU A 92 -7.10 1.57 -11.74
C GLU A 92 -6.45 0.93 -12.97
N GLY A 93 -5.32 1.47 -13.44
CA GLY A 93 -4.53 0.83 -14.51
C GLY A 93 -4.05 -0.57 -14.14
N ALA A 94 -3.61 -0.78 -12.90
CA ALA A 94 -3.17 -2.08 -12.42
C ALA A 94 -4.30 -3.11 -12.36
N LYS A 95 -5.48 -2.71 -11.87
CA LYS A 95 -6.68 -3.57 -11.85
C LYS A 95 -7.04 -4.03 -13.26
N GLN A 96 -7.04 -3.13 -14.23
CA GLN A 96 -7.30 -3.47 -15.64
C GLN A 96 -6.27 -4.47 -16.19
N LEU A 97 -4.98 -4.23 -15.93
CA LEU A 97 -3.89 -5.10 -16.38
C LEU A 97 -4.01 -6.52 -15.80
N LEU A 98 -4.36 -6.64 -14.51
CA LEU A 98 -4.49 -7.92 -13.83
C LEU A 98 -5.70 -8.72 -14.35
N THR A 99 -6.86 -8.08 -14.52
CA THR A 99 -8.06 -8.73 -15.08
C THR A 99 -7.83 -9.22 -16.52
N ALA A 100 -7.08 -8.47 -17.33
CA ALA A 100 -6.75 -8.86 -18.70
C ALA A 100 -5.79 -10.07 -18.79
N THR A 101 -5.06 -10.38 -17.71
CA THR A 101 -4.12 -11.51 -17.66
C THR A 101 -4.77 -12.78 -17.09
N GLU A 102 -5.92 -12.65 -16.43
CA GLU A 102 -6.67 -13.76 -15.82
C GLU A 102 -7.71 -14.38 -16.78
N ASN A 103 -7.93 -13.78 -17.96
CA ASN A 103 -8.77 -14.27 -19.07
C ASN A 103 -7.92 -14.76 -20.24
#